data_AF-A0A3C1DIH4-F1
#
_entry.id   AF-A0A3C1DIH4-F1
#
_cell.length_a   1.000
_cell.length_b   1.000
_cell.length_c   1.000
_cell.angle_alpha   90.00
_cell.angle_beta   90.00
_cell.angle_gamma   90.00
#
_symmetry.space_group_name_H-M   'P 1'
#
loop_
_entity.id
_entity.type
_entity.pdbx_description
1 polymer ?
#
loop_
_entity_poly.entity_id
_entity_poly.type
_entity_poly.pdbx_seq_one_letter_code
_entity_poly.pdbx_strand_id
1 'polypeptide(L)' 'MCIRDSIVTVRDLVVEGSTLAIVMDFVDGPNLRVWADTRKPLAPVVVAQIGAAISGALDTVHRAGVIHRDIKPE' A
#
# COMPACT_ATOMS: atom_id res chain seq x y z
N MET A 1 9.71 9.09 -13.84
CA MET A 1 8.43 9.00 -13.12
C MET A 1 8.75 8.55 -11.70
N CYS A 2 8.88 9.48 -10.77
CA CYS A 2 9.29 9.20 -9.39
C CYS A 2 8.05 8.84 -8.56
N ILE A 3 7.88 7.56 -8.23
CA ILE A 3 6.88 7.08 -7.27
C ILE A 3 7.47 7.34 -5.89
N ARG A 4 6.97 8.34 -5.16
CA ARG A 4 7.54 8.65 -3.84
C ARG A 4 6.79 8.12 -2.65
N ASP A 5 5.48 7.93 -2.66
CA ASP A 5 4.82 7.44 -1.45
C ASP A 5 3.75 6.39 -1.77
N SER A 6 4.17 5.14 -2.01
CA SER A 6 3.29 3.97 -2.09
C SER A 6 2.78 3.53 -0.69
N ILE A 7 2.35 4.51 0.11
CA ILE A 7 1.85 4.39 1.48
C ILE A 7 0.52 5.15 1.53
N VAL A 8 -0.54 4.51 2.01
CA VAL A 8 -1.85 5.16 2.19
C VAL A 8 -1.79 6.12 3.37
N THR A 9 -2.17 7.38 3.15
CA THR A 9 -2.11 8.41 4.20
C THR A 9 -3.34 8.33 5.11
N VAL A 10 -3.12 8.25 6.42
CA VAL A 10 -4.17 8.48 7.42
C VAL A 10 -4.42 9.98 7.52
N ARG A 11 -5.67 10.39 7.31
CA ARG A 11 -6.13 11.79 7.33
C ARG A 11 -6.63 12.21 8.70
N ASP A 12 -7.35 11.34 9.38
CA ASP A 12 -7.97 11.64 10.69
C ASP A 12 -8.28 10.37 11.48
N LEU A 13 -8.55 10.54 12.76
CA LEU A 13 -9.00 9.51 13.69
C LEU A 13 -10.26 10.01 14.42
N VAL A 14 -11.40 9.39 14.14
CA VAL A 14 -12.69 9.79 14.70
C VAL A 14 -13.09 8.83 15.81
N VAL A 15 -13.53 9.38 16.93
CA VAL A 15 -14.04 8.62 18.08
C VAL A 15 -15.50 9.02 18.33
N GLU A 16 -16.41 8.05 18.27
CA GLU A 16 -17.82 8.24 18.59
C GLU A 16 -18.29 7.16 19.57
N GLY A 17 -18.52 7.55 20.83
CA GLY A 17 -18.81 6.62 21.92
C GLY A 17 -17.68 5.62 22.11
N SER A 18 -17.96 4.33 21.87
CA SER A 18 -16.98 3.24 21.92
C SER A 18 -16.36 2.88 20.56
N THR A 19 -16.69 3.61 19.50
CA THR A 19 -16.25 3.30 18.13
C THR A 19 -15.06 4.17 17.75
N LEU A 20 -14.01 3.54 17.23
CA LEU A 20 -12.84 4.18 16.65
C LEU A 20 -12.85 3.97 15.12
N ALA A 21 -12.79 5.05 14.36
CA ALA A 21 -12.67 5.01 12.91
C ALA A 21 -11.39 5.72 12.45
N ILE A 22 -10.68 5.10 11.50
CA ILE A 22 -9.51 5.68 10.84
C ILE A 22 -9.95 6.20 9.48
N VAL A 23 -9.78 7.50 9.25
CA VAL A 23 -10.03 8.13 7.95
C VAL A 23 -8.73 8.12 7.17
N MET A 24 -8.74 7.62 5.94
CA MET A 24 -7.56 7.48 5.10
C MET A 24 -7.85 7.78 3.63
N ASP A 25 -6.81 7.93 2.83
CA ASP A 25 -6.94 8.09 1.38
C ASP A 25 -7.69 6.90 0.75
N PHE A 26 -8.67 7.21 -0.10
CA PHE A 26 -9.36 6.20 -0.89
C PHE A 26 -8.53 5.84 -2.13
N VAL A 27 -8.16 4.56 -2.23
CA VAL A 27 -7.47 4.03 -3.41
C VAL A 27 -8.51 3.41 -4.33
N ASP A 28 -8.76 4.07 -5.46
CA ASP A 28 -9.69 3.57 -6.47
C ASP A 28 -9.05 2.46 -7.31
N GLY A 29 -9.36 1.21 -6.95
CA GLY A 29 -8.90 0.03 -7.66
C GLY A 29 -8.85 -1.23 -6.80
N PRO A 30 -8.71 -2.41 -7.42
CA PRO A 30 -8.56 -3.66 -6.70
C PRO A 30 -7.16 -3.78 -6.06
N ASN A 31 -7.05 -4.59 -5.00
CA ASN A 31 -5.76 -5.02 -4.47
C ASN A 31 -4.99 -5.94 -5.46
N LEU A 32 -3.72 -6.20 -5.16
CA LEU A 32 -2.84 -6.98 -6.03
C LEU A 32 -3.27 -8.46 -6.10
N ARG A 33 -3.90 -9.00 -5.04
CA ARG A 33 -4.47 -10.35 -5.00
C ARG A 33 -5.56 -10.51 -6.06
N VAL A 34 -6.55 -9.62 -6.07
CA VAL A 34 -7.63 -9.61 -7.07
C VAL A 34 -7.05 -9.45 -8.46
N TRP A 35 -6.03 -8.61 -8.64
CA TRP A 35 -5.34 -8.49 -9.92
C TRP A 35 -4.71 -9.82 -10.34
N ALA A 36 -3.96 -10.47 -9.44
CA ALA A 36 -3.25 -11.73 -9.69
C ALA A 36 -4.20 -12.90 -9.99
N ASP A 37 -5.36 -12.94 -9.35
CA ASP A 37 -6.33 -14.02 -9.51
C ASP A 37 -7.17 -13.89 -10.79
N THR A 38 -7.38 -12.66 -11.28
CA THR A 38 -8.33 -12.38 -12.38
C THR A 38 -7.69 -12.12 -13.74
N ARG A 39 -6.37 -11.90 -13.79
CA ARG A 39 -5.67 -11.48 -15.02
C ARG A 39 -4.55 -12.44 -15.40
N LYS A 40 -4.13 -12.37 -16.67
CA LYS A 40 -2.92 -13.04 -17.16
C LYS A 40 -1.70 -12.57 -16.35
N PRO A 41 -0.64 -13.39 -16.20
CA PRO A 41 0.58 -12.99 -15.53
C PRO A 41 1.07 -11.61 -15.99
N LEU A 42 1.50 -10.78 -15.05
CA LEU A 42 2.09 -9.48 -15.34
C LEU A 42 3.32 -9.65 -16.23
N ALA A 43 3.52 -8.72 -17.16
CA ALA A 43 4.80 -8.60 -17.84
C ALA A 43 5.89 -8.34 -16.79
N PRO A 44 7.08 -8.96 -16.92
CA PRO A 44 8.16 -8.82 -15.92
C PRO A 44 8.51 -7.38 -15.57
N VAL A 45 8.43 -6.46 -16.55
CA VAL A 45 8.65 -5.03 -16.34
C VAL A 45 7.66 -4.41 -15.35
N VAL A 46 6.39 -4.83 -15.38
CA VAL A 46 5.36 -4.31 -14.46
C VAL A 46 5.58 -4.87 -13.06
N VAL A 47 5.95 -6.14 -12.94
CA VAL A 47 6.33 -6.74 -11.65
C VAL A 47 7.50 -5.98 -11.02
N ALA A 48 8.53 -5.67 -11.82
CA ALA A 48 9.68 -4.90 -11.36
C ALA A 48 9.29 -3.48 -10.91
N GLN A 49 8.35 -2.82 -11.60
CA GLN A 49 7.84 -1.50 -11.21
C GLN A 49 7.09 -1.55 -9.87
N ILE A 50 6.23 -2.55 -9.67
CA ILE A 50 5.52 -2.75 -8.40
C ILE A 50 6.52 -3.02 -7.27
N GLY A 51 7.49 -3.92 -7.50
CA GLY A 51 8.54 -4.22 -6.53
C GLY A 51 9.37 -3.00 -6.14
N ALA A 52 9.74 -2.15 -7.11
CA ALA A 52 10.45 -0.91 -6.85
C ALA A 52 9.62 0.08 -6.01
N ALA A 53 8.32 0.20 -6.31
CA ALA A 53 7.38 1.04 -5.55
C ALA A 53 7.24 0.57 -4.10
N ILE A 54 7.03 -0.74 -3.87
CA ILE A 54 6.96 -1.35 -2.53
C ILE A 54 8.28 -1.12 -1.78
N SER A 55 9.43 -1.32 -2.45
CA SER A 55 10.75 -1.12 -1.83
C SER A 55 10.97 0.32 -1.39
N GLY A 56 10.54 1.30 -2.19
CA GLY A 56 10.60 2.72 -1.83
C GLY A 56 9.74 3.07 -0.62
N ALA A 57 8.53 2.51 -0.53
CA ALA A 57 7.67 2.67 0.64
C ALA A 57 8.30 2.06 1.91
N LEU A 58 8.83 0.84 1.81
CA LEU A 58 9.49 0.17 2.93
C LEU A 58 10.74 0.91 3.40
N ASP A 59 11.53 1.47 2.48
CA ASP A 59 12.67 2.30 2.80
C ASP A 59 12.27 3.56 3.59
N THR A 60 11.16 4.22 3.22
CA THR A 60 10.58 5.32 4.00
C THR A 60 10.11 4.86 5.38
N VAL A 61 9.40 3.73 5.48
CA VAL A 61 8.92 3.15 6.75
C VAL A 61 10.09 2.79 7.68
N HIS A 62 11.13 2.15 7.15
CA HIS A 62 12.31 1.74 7.90
C HIS A 62 13.14 2.93 8.39
N ARG A 63 13.28 3.99 7.59
CA ARG A 63 13.93 5.24 8.04
C ARG A 63 13.20 5.90 9.22
N ALA A 64 11.89 5.70 9.32
CA ALA A 64 11.10 6.14 10.47
C ALA A 64 11.21 5.20 11.69
N GLY A 65 12.03 4.15 11.63
CA GLY A 65 12.18 3.16 12.72
C GLY A 65 11.00 2.20 12.87
N VAL A 66 10.10 2.14 11.88
CA VAL A 66 8.91 1.29 11.88
C VAL A 66 9.18 0.05 11.04
N ILE A 67 8.56 -1.08 11.40
CA ILE A 67 8.53 -2.30 10.59
C ILE A 67 7.07 -2.59 10.27
N HIS A 68 6.70 -2.68 8.98
CA HIS A 68 5.31 -2.89 8.57
C HIS A 68 4.75 -4.25 9.04
N ARG A 69 5.58 -5.30 9.01
CA ARG A 69 5.30 -6.70 9.44
C ARG A 69 4.25 -7.47 8.64
N ASP A 70 3.34 -6.80 7.93
CA ASP A 70 2.24 -7.46 7.22
C ASP A 70 2.19 -7.08 5.74
N ILE A 71 3.30 -7.24 5.02
CA ILE A 71 3.35 -6.98 3.57
C ILE A 71 2.90 -8.22 2.81
N LYS A 72 1.81 -8.06 2.07
CA LYS A 72 1.12 -9.14 1.33
C LYS A 72 0.15 -8.49 0.31
N PRO A 73 -0.34 -9.24 -0.70
CA PRO A 73 -0.96 -8.63 -1.89
C PRO A 73 -2.46 -8.31 -1.78
N GLU A 74 -3.12 -8.65 -0.67
CA GLU A 74 -4.53 -8.31 -0.41
C GLU A 74 -4.71 -6.88 0.10
#